data_AF-A0A950Z6Z9-F1
#
_entry.id   AF-A0A950Z6Z9-F1
#
_cell.length_a   1.000
_cell.length_b   1.000
_cell.length_c   1.000
_cell.angle_alpha   90.00
_cell.angle_beta   90.00
_cell.angle_gamma   90.00
#
_symmetry.space_group_name_H-M   'P 1'
#
loop_
_entity.id
_entity.type
_entity.pdbx_description
1 polymer ?
#
loop_
_entity_poly.entity_id
_entity_poly.type
_entity_poly.pdbx_seq_one_letter_code
_entity_poly.pdbx_strand_id
1 'polypeptide(L)'
;MSAESNKQLVRRLIEEAQEGGRLEVVDELLGDDFVDYSPMPGLPPTRDGVRMLFAGLRAAFPDLRITIGEQIADDEKVVTRKTFDGTHRGPFLGVPASGNRVAFEVIDILTVRDDRIREHRVVLDRLSLLQQLGAS
;
A
#
# COMPACT_ATOMS: atom_id res chain seq x y z
N MET A 1 -9.92 20.12 -1.56
CA MET A 1 -9.58 19.91 -0.14
C MET A 1 -8.30 20.65 0.21
N SER A 2 -7.97 20.81 1.50
CA SER A 2 -6.65 21.29 1.91
C SER A 2 -5.61 20.16 1.87
N ALA A 3 -4.33 20.52 1.76
CA ALA A 3 -3.21 19.59 1.81
C ALA A 3 -3.25 18.68 3.06
N GLU A 4 -3.63 19.22 4.22
CA GLU A 4 -3.76 18.44 5.46
C GLU A 4 -4.93 17.44 5.42
N SER A 5 -6.05 17.82 4.81
CA SER A 5 -7.18 16.90 4.62
C SER A 5 -6.82 15.76 3.66
N ASN A 6 -6.06 16.04 2.59
CA ASN A 6 -5.54 15.00 1.70
C ASN A 6 -4.62 14.02 2.44
N LYS A 7 -3.69 14.53 3.27
CA LYS A 7 -2.79 13.69 4.08
C LYS A 7 -3.58 12.79 5.03
N GLN A 8 -4.60 13.32 5.70
CA GLN A 8 -5.46 12.56 6.59
C GLN A 8 -6.22 11.46 5.84
N LEU A 9 -6.73 11.75 4.65
CA LEU A 9 -7.40 10.76 3.81
C LEU A 9 -6.47 9.60 3.45
N VAL A 10 -5.25 9.90 2.99
CA VAL A 10 -4.24 8.87 2.67
C VAL A 10 -3.81 8.09 3.91
N ARG A 11 -3.69 8.75 5.06
CA ARG A 11 -3.39 8.10 6.34
C ARG A 11 -4.48 7.11 6.73
N ARG A 12 -5.75 7.47 6.58
CA ARG A 12 -6.87 6.54 6.82
C ARG A 12 -6.79 5.30 5.92
N LEU A 13 -6.46 5.46 4.64
CA LEU A 13 -6.27 4.32 3.74
C LEU A 13 -5.17 3.36 4.27
N ILE A 14 -4.05 3.93 4.72
CA ILE A 14 -2.91 3.15 5.22
C ILE A 14 -3.27 2.44 6.53
N GLU A 15 -3.74 3.18 7.53
CA GLU A 15 -3.96 2.67 8.88
C GLU A 15 -5.18 1.72 8.93
N GLU A 16 -6.28 2.08 8.27
CA GLU A 16 -7.52 1.33 8.36
C GLU A 16 -7.57 0.14 7.40
N ALA A 17 -7.18 0.34 6.13
CA ALA A 17 -7.28 -0.69 5.09
C ALA A 17 -5.98 -1.49 4.94
N GLN A 18 -4.86 -0.80 4.72
CA GLN A 18 -3.60 -1.46 4.36
C GLN A 18 -2.96 -2.22 5.54
N GLU A 19 -2.87 -1.58 6.71
CA GLU A 19 -2.43 -2.24 7.94
C GLU A 19 -3.58 -2.99 8.61
N GLY A 20 -4.71 -2.31 8.82
CA GLY A 20 -5.86 -2.82 9.58
C GLY A 20 -6.70 -3.89 8.89
N GLY A 21 -6.57 -4.05 7.57
CA GLY A 21 -7.27 -5.08 6.80
C GLY A 21 -8.75 -4.78 6.53
N ARG A 22 -9.24 -3.56 6.80
CA ARG A 22 -10.62 -3.14 6.50
C ARG A 22 -10.77 -2.77 5.02
N LEU A 23 -11.01 -3.79 4.19
CA LEU A 23 -11.05 -3.65 2.73
C LEU A 23 -12.21 -2.77 2.24
N GLU A 24 -13.29 -2.64 3.02
CA GLU A 24 -14.42 -1.73 2.77
C GLU A 24 -13.98 -0.26 2.70
N VAL A 25 -12.93 0.13 3.43
CA VAL A 25 -12.38 1.50 3.40
C VAL A 25 -11.80 1.82 2.01
N VAL A 26 -11.42 0.82 1.22
CA VAL A 26 -10.98 1.03 -0.17
C VAL A 26 -12.13 1.61 -1.02
N ASP A 27 -13.37 1.14 -0.83
CA ASP A 27 -14.56 1.68 -1.52
C ASP A 27 -14.94 3.08 -1.04
N GLU A 28 -14.65 3.39 0.23
CA GLU A 28 -14.92 4.70 0.81
C GLU A 28 -13.94 5.77 0.32
N LEU A 29 -12.68 5.40 0.08
CA LEU A 29 -11.61 6.36 -0.15
C LEU A 29 -11.14 6.45 -1.60
N LEU A 30 -11.22 5.37 -2.38
CA LEU A 30 -10.83 5.39 -3.80
C LEU A 30 -12.05 5.73 -4.68
N GLY A 31 -11.81 6.54 -5.71
CA GLY A 31 -12.82 6.90 -6.70
C GLY A 31 -13.19 5.73 -7.62
N ASP A 32 -14.35 5.81 -8.26
CA ASP A 32 -14.82 4.79 -9.21
C ASP A 32 -13.92 4.67 -10.45
N ASP A 33 -13.29 5.78 -10.81
CA ASP A 33 -12.31 5.95 -11.88
C ASP A 33 -10.86 5.80 -11.41
N PHE A 34 -10.62 5.21 -10.23
CA PHE A 34 -9.28 5.02 -9.71
C PHE A 34 -8.40 4.18 -10.66
N VAL A 35 -7.17 4.64 -10.87
CA VAL A 35 -6.15 3.94 -11.66
C VAL A 35 -4.87 3.77 -10.83
N ASP A 36 -4.42 2.52 -10.71
CA ASP A 36 -3.07 2.21 -10.25
C ASP A 36 -2.12 2.16 -11.46
N TYR A 37 -1.16 3.08 -11.52
CA TYR A 37 -0.14 3.13 -12.57
C TYR A 37 1.07 2.23 -12.27
N SER A 38 1.10 1.60 -11.09
CA SER A 38 2.20 0.73 -10.67
C SER A 38 1.66 -0.53 -9.98
N PRO A 39 0.70 -1.25 -10.60
CA PRO A 39 0.11 -2.42 -9.97
C PRO A 39 1.14 -3.53 -9.79
N MET A 40 0.98 -4.31 -8.71
CA MET A 40 1.77 -5.52 -8.57
C MET A 40 1.44 -6.51 -9.69
N PRO A 41 2.42 -7.28 -10.21
CA PRO A 41 2.19 -8.22 -11.31
C PRO A 41 1.05 -9.20 -11.01
N GLY A 42 0.15 -9.35 -11.97
CA GLY A 42 -1.03 -10.20 -11.85
C GLY A 42 -2.26 -9.54 -11.22
N LEU A 43 -2.16 -8.29 -10.75
CA LEU A 43 -3.30 -7.53 -10.22
C LEU A 43 -3.83 -6.53 -11.26
N PRO A 44 -5.16 -6.33 -11.33
CA PRO A 44 -5.73 -5.29 -12.18
C PRO A 44 -5.37 -3.90 -11.64
N PRO A 45 -5.22 -2.88 -12.50
CA PRO A 45 -4.87 -1.51 -12.10
C PRO A 45 -6.08 -0.73 -11.53
N THR A 46 -6.90 -1.37 -10.70
CA THR A 46 -8.20 -0.88 -10.21
C THR A 46 -8.31 -1.03 -8.70
N ARG A 47 -9.43 -0.55 -8.11
CA ARG A 47 -9.74 -0.76 -6.68
C ARG A 47 -9.73 -2.23 -6.27
N ASP A 48 -10.16 -3.13 -7.15
CA ASP A 48 -10.13 -4.56 -6.88
C ASP A 48 -8.70 -5.09 -6.75
N GLY A 49 -7.79 -4.58 -7.57
CA GLY A 49 -6.36 -4.89 -7.45
C GLY A 49 -5.78 -4.43 -6.12
N VAL A 50 -6.17 -3.24 -5.65
CA VAL A 50 -5.78 -2.73 -4.33
C VAL A 50 -6.32 -3.62 -3.21
N ARG A 51 -7.59 -4.06 -3.28
CA ARG A 51 -8.16 -5.01 -2.29
C ARG A 51 -7.41 -6.33 -2.27
N MET A 52 -7.16 -6.90 -3.44
CA MET A 52 -6.41 -8.15 -3.59
C MET A 52 -5.00 -8.01 -3.01
N LEU A 53 -4.32 -6.88 -3.26
CA LEU A 53 -3.00 -6.60 -2.71
C LEU A 53 -3.02 -6.51 -1.19
N PHE A 54 -3.96 -5.76 -0.61
CA PHE A 54 -4.04 -5.57 0.85
C PHE A 54 -4.40 -6.88 1.56
N ALA A 55 -5.34 -7.66 1.00
CA ALA A 55 -5.66 -8.99 1.50
C ALA A 55 -4.44 -9.94 1.43
N GLY A 56 -3.72 -9.92 0.31
CA GLY A 56 -2.51 -10.73 0.12
C GLY A 56 -1.38 -10.34 1.08
N LEU A 57 -1.14 -9.03 1.27
CA LEU A 57 -0.19 -8.50 2.26
C LEU A 57 -0.55 -8.99 3.67
N ARG A 58 -1.81 -8.86 4.08
CA ARG A 58 -2.23 -9.27 5.43
C ARG A 58 -2.13 -10.78 5.65
N ALA A 59 -2.45 -11.58 4.62
CA ALA A 59 -2.29 -13.02 4.67
C ALA A 59 -0.81 -13.45 4.74
N ALA A 60 0.06 -12.77 4.00
CA ALA A 60 1.49 -13.02 4.00
C ALA A 60 2.19 -12.56 5.27
N PHE A 61 1.74 -11.46 5.87
CA PHE A 61 2.30 -10.83 7.06
C PHE A 61 1.19 -10.57 8.10
N PRO A 62 0.77 -11.59 8.87
CA PRO A 62 -0.34 -11.46 9.83
C PRO A 62 -0.08 -10.44 10.95
N ASP A 63 1.19 -10.14 11.22
CA ASP A 63 1.69 -9.18 12.20
C ASP A 63 2.15 -7.85 11.55
N LEU A 64 1.72 -7.58 10.30
CA LEU A 64 2.09 -6.38 9.55
C LEU A 64 1.89 -5.09 10.36
N ARG A 65 2.92 -4.26 10.35
CA ARG A 65 2.93 -2.87 10.82
C ARG A 65 3.44 -1.95 9.73
N ILE A 66 2.82 -0.78 9.61
CA ILE A 66 3.16 0.25 8.65
C ILE A 66 3.42 1.55 9.41
N THR A 67 4.66 1.99 9.39
CA THR A 67 5.05 3.28 9.98
C THR A 67 5.11 4.33 8.88
N ILE A 68 4.23 5.34 8.96
CA ILE A 68 4.32 6.53 8.09
C ILE A 68 5.48 7.39 8.59
N GLY A 69 6.54 7.50 7.81
CA GLY A 69 7.72 8.30 8.14
C GLY A 69 7.55 9.76 7.72
N GLU A 70 7.13 9.99 6.49
CA GLU A 70 6.97 11.34 5.94
C GLU A 70 5.74 11.43 5.05
N GLN A 71 5.02 12.56 5.14
CA GLN A 71 3.93 12.92 4.24
C GLN A 71 4.06 14.36 3.76
N ILE A 72 4.22 14.53 2.46
CA ILE A 72 4.27 15.83 1.77
C ILE A 72 3.04 15.91 0.89
N ALA A 73 2.32 17.04 0.94
CA ALA A 73 1.18 17.24 0.08
C ALA A 73 1.21 18.62 -0.56
N ASP A 74 0.74 18.67 -1.80
CA ASP A 74 0.55 19.89 -2.59
C ASP A 74 -0.73 19.74 -3.42
N ASP A 75 -1.63 20.72 -3.37
CA ASP A 75 -2.98 20.76 -3.98
C ASP A 75 -3.75 19.42 -4.04
N GLU A 76 -3.40 18.55 -4.98
CA GLU A 76 -4.02 17.24 -5.22
C GLU A 76 -3.12 16.04 -4.87
N LYS A 77 -1.81 16.20 -4.75
CA LYS A 77 -0.87 15.09 -4.57
C LYS A 77 -0.48 14.91 -3.12
N VAL A 78 -0.38 13.66 -2.69
CA VAL A 78 0.20 13.26 -1.42
C VAL A 78 1.31 12.27 -1.68
N VAL A 79 2.53 12.65 -1.35
CA VAL A 79 3.70 11.77 -1.32
C VAL A 79 3.83 11.21 0.08
N THR A 80 3.89 9.89 0.21
CA THR A 80 4.05 9.22 1.51
C THR A 80 5.24 8.28 1.47
N ARG A 81 6.22 8.51 2.35
CA ARG A 81 7.30 7.55 2.65
C ARG A 81 6.91 6.74 3.88
N LYS A 82 6.88 5.42 3.76
CA LYS A 82 6.47 4.51 4.83
C LYS A 82 7.29 3.23 4.84
N THR A 83 7.39 2.62 6.02
CA THR A 83 8.08 1.34 6.23
C THR A 83 7.08 0.27 6.59
N PHE A 84 7.13 -0.86 5.89
CA PHE A 84 6.41 -2.09 6.22
C PHE A 84 7.34 -2.97 7.04
N ASP A 85 6.83 -3.54 8.13
CA ASP A 85 7.53 -4.52 8.97
C ASP A 85 6.57 -5.67 9.30
N GLY A 86 7.05 -6.90 9.17
CA GLY A 86 6.26 -8.08 9.52
C GLY A 86 7.00 -9.39 9.32
N THR A 87 6.41 -10.48 9.81
CA THR A 87 6.94 -11.83 9.63
C THR A 87 6.28 -12.49 8.42
N HIS A 88 7.09 -12.97 7.47
CA HIS A 88 6.61 -13.66 6.26
C HIS A 88 6.08 -15.07 6.60
N ARG A 89 4.77 -15.18 6.86
CA ARG A 89 4.08 -16.40 7.31
C ARG A 89 3.13 -17.01 6.27
N GLY A 90 2.85 -16.29 5.19
CA GLY A 90 2.07 -16.78 4.05
C GLY A 90 2.79 -16.48 2.74
N PRO A 91 2.35 -17.07 1.61
CA PRO A 91 2.99 -16.84 0.32
C PRO A 91 2.85 -15.38 -0.12
N PHE A 92 3.93 -14.80 -0.65
CA PHE A 92 3.94 -13.44 -1.16
C PHE A 92 4.82 -13.31 -2.40
N LEU A 93 4.31 -12.67 -3.46
CA LEU A 93 5.03 -12.48 -4.74
C LEU A 93 5.62 -13.76 -5.35
N GLY A 94 4.92 -14.88 -5.18
CA GLY A 94 5.35 -16.19 -5.67
C GLY A 94 6.37 -16.90 -4.78
N VAL A 95 6.78 -16.28 -3.66
CA VAL A 95 7.69 -16.88 -2.68
C VAL A 95 6.87 -17.52 -1.56
N PRO A 96 7.08 -18.81 -1.22
CA PRO A 96 6.45 -19.44 -0.07
C PRO A 96 6.89 -18.78 1.25
N ALA A 97 6.08 -18.95 2.30
CA ALA A 97 6.38 -18.43 3.63
C ALA A 97 7.78 -18.89 4.11
N SER A 98 8.67 -17.94 4.40
CA SER A 98 10.04 -18.23 4.83
C SER A 98 10.23 -18.14 6.34
N GLY A 99 9.29 -17.51 7.06
CA GLY A 99 9.43 -17.23 8.49
C GLY A 99 10.34 -16.04 8.81
N ASN A 100 10.97 -15.43 7.81
CA ASN A 100 11.83 -14.27 7.99
C ASN A 100 11.02 -13.05 8.45
N ARG A 101 11.63 -12.23 9.32
CA ARG A 101 11.18 -10.85 9.50
C ARG A 101 11.66 -10.02 8.32
N VAL A 102 10.76 -9.27 7.72
CA VAL A 102 10.99 -8.44 6.55
C VAL A 102 10.68 -6.99 6.92
N ALA A 103 11.58 -6.09 6.54
CA ALA A 103 11.35 -4.66 6.63
C ALA A 103 11.71 -3.99 5.29
N PHE A 104 10.76 -3.28 4.70
CA PHE A 104 10.98 -2.60 3.43
C PHE A 104 10.30 -1.24 3.37
N GLU A 105 10.93 -0.33 2.65
CA GLU A 105 10.47 1.03 2.48
C GLU A 105 9.74 1.20 1.15
N VAL A 106 8.73 2.05 1.18
CA VAL A 106 7.89 2.38 0.05
C VAL A 106 7.67 3.90 0.00
N ILE A 107 7.74 4.46 -1.20
CA ILE A 107 7.29 5.82 -1.48
C ILE A 107 6.12 5.75 -2.46
N ASP A 108 4.96 6.21 -2.00
CA ASP A 108 3.76 6.31 -2.82
C ASP A 108 3.48 7.76 -3.19
N ILE A 109 2.94 7.98 -4.38
CA ILE A 109 2.36 9.25 -4.82
C ILE A 109 0.89 8.99 -5.15
N LEU A 110 0.00 9.56 -4.33
CA LEU A 110 -1.44 9.48 -4.52
C LEU A 110 -1.96 10.82 -5.05
N THR A 111 -2.86 10.77 -6.02
CA THR A 111 -3.63 11.96 -6.46
C THR A 111 -5.04 11.89 -5.87
N VAL A 112 -5.45 12.97 -5.21
CA VAL A 112 -6.72 13.13 -4.51
C VAL A 112 -7.52 14.23 -5.19
N ARG A 113 -8.73 13.89 -5.67
CA ARG A 113 -9.69 14.82 -6.30
C ARG A 113 -11.11 14.47 -5.85
N ASP A 114 -11.90 15.50 -5.57
CA ASP A 114 -13.27 15.39 -5.04
C ASP A 114 -13.33 14.42 -3.85
N ASP A 115 -12.45 14.63 -2.87
CA ASP A 115 -12.38 13.87 -1.62
C ASP A 115 -12.16 12.36 -1.81
N ARG A 116 -11.60 11.97 -2.96
CA ARG A 116 -11.30 10.57 -3.33
C ARG A 116 -9.92 10.43 -3.95
N ILE A 117 -9.27 9.30 -3.70
CA ILE A 117 -8.03 8.92 -4.36
C ILE A 117 -8.36 8.45 -5.78
N ARG A 118 -7.73 9.07 -6.78
CA ARG A 118 -7.94 8.78 -8.21
C ARG A 118 -6.76 8.07 -8.84
N GLU A 119 -5.55 8.32 -8.36
CA GLU A 119 -4.36 7.75 -8.97
C GLU A 119 -3.37 7.30 -7.91
N HIS A 120 -2.66 6.22 -8.21
CA HIS A 120 -1.58 5.70 -7.38
C HIS A 120 -0.34 5.40 -8.25
N ARG A 121 0.83 5.74 -7.73
CA ARG A 121 2.16 5.38 -8.26
C ARG A 121 3.03 5.01 -7.07
N VAL A 122 3.87 3.99 -7.21
CA VAL A 122 4.73 3.53 -6.12
C VAL A 122 6.14 3.22 -6.60
N VAL A 123 7.11 3.50 -5.74
CA VAL A 123 8.46 2.96 -5.83
C VAL A 123 8.77 2.19 -4.54
N LEU A 124 9.26 0.97 -4.71
CA LEU A 124 9.82 0.16 -3.63
C LEU A 124 11.04 -0.61 -4.11
N ASP A 125 11.96 -0.91 -3.19
CA ASP A 125 13.08 -1.80 -3.49
C ASP A 125 12.61 -3.26 -3.50
N ARG A 126 12.07 -3.66 -4.64
CA ARG A 126 11.54 -5.01 -4.86
C ARG A 126 12.63 -6.08 -4.77
N LEU A 127 13.87 -5.76 -5.17
CA LEU A 127 14.96 -6.72 -5.12
C LEU A 127 15.30 -7.06 -3.66
N SER A 128 15.49 -6.04 -2.83
CA SER A 128 15.73 -6.22 -1.40
C SER A 128 14.57 -6.96 -0.73
N LEU A 129 13.31 -6.62 -1.06
CA LEU A 129 12.15 -7.35 -0.57
C LEU A 129 12.23 -8.84 -0.94
N LEU A 130 12.43 -9.19 -2.21
CA LEU A 130 12.51 -10.58 -2.65
C LEU A 130 13.64 -11.35 -1.94
N GLN A 131 14.81 -10.74 -1.76
CA GLN A 131 15.92 -11.33 -1.02
C GLN A 131 15.55 -11.60 0.45
N GLN A 132 14.88 -10.65 1.12
CA GLN A 132 14.41 -10.83 2.49
C GLN A 132 13.33 -11.93 2.59
N LEU A 133 12.50 -12.10 1.56
CA LEU A 133 11.54 -13.21 1.48
C LEU A 133 12.21 -14.57 1.30
N GLY A 134 13.48 -14.61 0.89
CA GLY A 134 14.23 -15.84 0.62
C GLY A 134 14.13 -16.30 -0.83
N ALA A 135 13.75 -15.41 -1.76
CA ALA A 135 13.93 -15.68 -3.19
C ALA A 135 15.42 -15.81 -3.50
N SER A 136 15.77 -16.85 -4.24
CA SER A 136 17.14 -17.14 -4.70
C SER A 136 17.25 -17.05 -6.20
#